data_AF-A0A7Y5C747-F1
#
_entry.id   AF-A0A7Y5C747-F1
#
_cell.length_a   1.000
_cell.length_b   1.000
_cell.length_c   1.000
_cell.angle_alpha   90.00
_cell.angle_beta   90.00
_cell.angle_gamma   90.00
#
_symmetry.space_group_name_H-M   'P 1'
#
loop_
_entity.id
_entity.type
_entity.pdbx_description
1 polymer ?
#
loop_
_entity_poly.entity_id
_entity_poly.type
_entity_poly.pdbx_seq_one_letter_code
_entity_poly.pdbx_strand_id
1 'polypeptide(L)'
;MSEKFFFVPLLMNALAQQDAAVALREAFRTVVSLGRNPKYREGFVRFQEFMALVQAMAKERKERPSGAQDHREKIGLLSVHVQMDEAHELALSLAAQFDVAEIDALLREQEFVIEPGLDKVDICIQRNDGPLEPVVFGAGTDRSTVSRINPGHYRLVLSTGRVLWEGDLSKSDVLLAYAFPAVPMRLAADTGEDAERTTRRFSILGGEVSVSLYPGRQAGRMEFRLCEPGA
;
A
#
# COMPACT_ATOMS: atom_id res chain seq x y z
N MET A 1 6.21 -24.33 9.34
CA MET A 1 5.16 -23.48 8.70
C MET A 1 5.72 -22.08 8.57
N SER A 2 5.66 -21.45 7.40
CA SER A 2 6.11 -20.06 7.27
C SER A 2 5.20 -19.17 8.12
N GLU A 3 5.78 -18.28 8.94
CA GLU A 3 5.03 -17.32 9.77
C GLU A 3 4.10 -16.39 8.95
N LYS A 4 4.26 -16.39 7.62
CA LYS A 4 3.56 -15.56 6.64
C LYS A 4 2.06 -15.82 6.47
N PHE A 5 1.53 -16.94 6.94
CA PHE A 5 0.10 -17.30 6.81
C PHE A 5 -0.48 -17.87 8.11
N PHE A 6 -0.02 -17.36 9.25
CA PHE A 6 -0.43 -17.81 10.58
C PHE A 6 -1.96 -17.87 10.77
N PHE A 7 -2.69 -16.98 10.09
CA PHE A 7 -4.13 -16.81 10.26
C PHE A 7 -4.99 -17.71 9.37
N VAL A 8 -4.43 -18.26 8.29
CA VAL A 8 -5.19 -19.14 7.37
C VAL A 8 -5.71 -20.39 8.08
N PRO A 9 -4.89 -21.14 8.86
CA PRO A 9 -5.39 -22.28 9.62
C PRO A 9 -6.47 -21.93 10.63
N LEU A 10 -6.41 -20.74 11.26
CA LEU A 10 -7.43 -20.29 12.20
C LEU A 10 -8.80 -20.12 11.51
N LEU A 11 -8.80 -19.49 10.33
CA LEU A 11 -10.02 -19.27 9.55
C LEU A 11 -10.58 -20.57 8.96
N MET A 12 -9.71 -21.45 8.45
CA MET A 12 -10.12 -22.76 7.95
C MET A 12 -10.75 -23.62 9.05
N ASN A 13 -10.15 -23.64 10.24
CA ASN A 13 -10.70 -24.36 11.38
C ASN A 13 -12.05 -23.79 11.81
N ALA A 14 -12.22 -22.47 11.77
CA ALA A 14 -13.49 -21.83 12.10
C ALA A 14 -14.59 -22.18 11.09
N LEU A 15 -14.27 -22.18 9.79
CA LEU A 15 -15.21 -22.56 8.72
C LEU A 15 -15.64 -24.04 8.79
N ALA A 16 -14.80 -24.90 9.34
CA ALA A 16 -15.11 -26.33 9.50
C ALA A 16 -16.04 -26.62 10.70
N GLN A 17 -16.34 -25.64 11.55
CA GLN A 17 -17.22 -25.84 12.72
C GLN A 17 -18.70 -25.84 12.33
N GLN A 18 -19.52 -26.50 13.16
CA GLN A 18 -20.97 -26.60 12.95
C GLN A 18 -21.67 -25.23 12.98
N ASP A 19 -21.18 -24.31 13.81
CA ASP A 19 -21.59 -22.91 13.83
C ASP A 19 -20.43 -22.02 13.33
N ALA A 20 -20.23 -22.05 12.01
CA ALA A 20 -19.12 -21.35 11.35
C ALA A 20 -19.14 -19.83 11.61
N ALA A 21 -20.33 -19.22 11.77
CA ALA A 21 -20.47 -17.79 12.01
C ALA A 21 -19.92 -17.40 13.39
N VAL A 22 -20.27 -18.15 14.43
CA VAL A 22 -19.72 -17.93 15.79
C VAL A 22 -18.22 -18.23 15.80
N ALA A 23 -17.79 -19.35 15.21
CA ALA A 23 -16.38 -19.72 15.18
C ALA A 23 -15.51 -18.70 14.42
N LEU A 24 -16.02 -18.12 13.33
CA LEU A 24 -15.29 -17.10 12.58
C LEU A 24 -15.18 -15.78 13.35
N ARG A 25 -16.22 -15.37 14.10
CA ARG A 25 -16.11 -14.23 15.02
C ARG A 25 -14.98 -14.43 16.02
N GLU A 26 -14.88 -15.63 16.59
CA GLU A 26 -13.80 -15.96 17.54
C GLU A 26 -12.42 -16.01 16.87
N ALA A 27 -12.34 -16.55 15.65
CA ALA A 27 -11.12 -16.55 14.87
C ALA A 27 -10.66 -15.12 14.55
N PHE A 28 -11.57 -14.23 14.12
CA PHE A 28 -11.25 -12.82 13.87
C PHE A 28 -10.79 -12.11 15.15
N ARG A 29 -11.45 -12.32 16.29
CA ARG A 29 -10.99 -11.84 17.60
C ARG A 29 -9.56 -12.27 17.90
N THR A 30 -9.25 -13.53 17.62
CA THR A 30 -7.92 -14.12 17.84
C THR A 30 -6.88 -13.49 16.92
N VAL A 31 -7.19 -13.35 15.63
CA VAL A 31 -6.32 -12.73 14.63
C VAL A 31 -5.99 -11.29 15.02
N VAL A 32 -7.00 -10.51 15.42
CA VAL A 32 -6.85 -9.11 15.84
C VAL A 32 -6.04 -8.99 17.12
N SER A 33 -6.30 -9.86 18.11
CA SER A 33 -5.52 -9.91 19.35
C SER A 33 -4.04 -10.20 19.08
N LEU A 34 -3.76 -11.16 18.20
CA LEU A 34 -2.39 -11.50 17.80
C LEU A 34 -1.71 -10.38 17.00
N GLY A 35 -2.46 -9.67 16.16
CA GLY A 35 -1.96 -8.51 15.41
C GLY A 35 -1.40 -7.38 16.29
N ARG A 36 -1.76 -7.33 17.58
CA ARG A 36 -1.18 -6.39 18.57
C ARG A 36 0.27 -6.68 18.90
N ASN A 37 0.70 -7.93 18.75
CA ASN A 37 2.06 -8.33 19.06
C ASN A 37 2.97 -8.09 17.84
N PRO A 38 4.09 -7.36 17.99
CA PRO A 38 5.00 -7.05 16.88
C PRO A 38 5.44 -8.26 16.06
N LYS A 39 5.54 -9.44 16.68
CA LYS A 39 5.91 -10.69 16.01
C LYS A 39 4.92 -11.08 14.90
N TYR A 40 3.64 -10.77 15.03
CA TYR A 40 2.61 -11.15 14.06
C TYR A 40 2.20 -10.00 13.12
N ARG A 41 2.88 -8.84 13.21
CA ARG A 41 2.50 -7.63 12.47
C ARG A 41 2.48 -7.85 10.95
N GLU A 42 3.49 -8.53 10.38
CA GLU A 42 3.53 -8.81 8.94
C GLU A 42 2.36 -9.71 8.51
N GLY A 43 2.08 -10.78 9.25
CA GLY A 43 0.96 -11.65 8.93
C GLY A 43 -0.38 -10.92 9.05
N PHE A 44 -0.52 -10.01 10.01
CA PHE A 44 -1.77 -9.29 10.24
C PHE A 44 -2.08 -8.32 9.08
N VAL A 45 -1.05 -7.66 8.53
CA VAL A 45 -1.22 -6.86 7.31
C VAL A 45 -1.71 -7.74 6.15
N ARG A 46 -1.09 -8.92 5.94
CA ARG A 46 -1.54 -9.85 4.89
C ARG A 46 -2.99 -10.31 5.11
N PHE A 47 -3.39 -10.49 6.36
CA PHE A 47 -4.78 -10.79 6.71
C PHE A 47 -5.73 -9.64 6.32
N GLN A 48 -5.34 -8.38 6.55
CA GLN A 48 -6.13 -7.22 6.13
C GLN A 48 -6.25 -7.13 4.60
N GLU A 49 -5.16 -7.35 3.87
CA GLU A 49 -5.15 -7.42 2.41
C GLU A 49 -6.07 -8.53 1.90
N PHE A 50 -6.03 -9.69 2.55
CA PHE A 50 -6.93 -10.81 2.29
C PHE A 50 -8.39 -10.43 2.50
N MET A 51 -8.75 -9.79 3.62
CA MET A 51 -10.14 -9.39 3.88
C MET A 51 -10.66 -8.35 2.89
N ALA A 52 -9.81 -7.42 2.43
CA ALA A 52 -10.17 -6.49 1.37
C ALA A 52 -10.51 -7.21 0.05
N LEU A 53 -9.79 -8.29 -0.27
CA LEU A 53 -10.11 -9.16 -1.41
C LEU A 53 -11.47 -9.84 -1.23
N VAL A 54 -11.75 -10.40 -0.05
CA VAL A 54 -13.05 -11.04 0.25
C VAL A 54 -14.20 -10.05 0.07
N GLN A 55 -14.06 -8.82 0.57
CA GLN A 55 -15.07 -7.77 0.41
C GLN A 55 -15.32 -7.42 -1.05
N ALA A 56 -14.26 -7.24 -1.84
CA ALA A 56 -14.38 -6.96 -3.26
C ALA A 56 -15.13 -8.08 -4.00
N MET A 57 -14.80 -9.35 -3.69
CA MET A 57 -15.50 -10.51 -4.26
C MET A 57 -16.98 -10.57 -3.86
N ALA A 58 -17.30 -10.34 -2.58
CA ALA A 58 -18.67 -10.34 -2.09
C ALA A 58 -19.51 -9.21 -2.74
N LYS A 59 -18.91 -8.04 -2.95
CA LYS A 59 -19.55 -6.91 -3.63
C LYS A 59 -19.86 -7.22 -5.10
N GLU A 60 -18.88 -7.74 -5.85
CA GLU A 60 -19.08 -8.12 -7.25
C GLU A 60 -20.19 -9.16 -7.43
N ARG A 61 -20.34 -10.08 -6.47
CA ARG A 61 -21.37 -11.10 -6.49
C ARG A 61 -22.78 -10.53 -6.27
N LYS A 62 -22.92 -9.51 -5.42
CA LYS A 62 -24.21 -8.85 -5.13
C LYS A 62 -24.69 -7.98 -6.29
N GLU A 63 -23.75 -7.36 -7.01
CA GLU A 63 -24.04 -6.41 -8.10
C GLU A 63 -24.35 -7.10 -9.45
N ARG A 64 -24.15 -8.42 -9.58
CA ARG A 64 -24.44 -9.14 -10.83
C ARG A 64 -25.74 -9.95 -10.75
N PRO A 65 -26.71 -9.74 -11.65
CA PRO A 65 -27.83 -10.64 -11.81
C PRO A 65 -27.32 -12.00 -12.32
N SER A 66 -27.80 -13.07 -11.67
CA SER A 66 -27.53 -14.48 -11.99
C SER A 66 -27.54 -14.75 -13.50
N GLY A 67 -26.37 -15.01 -14.12
CA GLY A 67 -26.33 -15.38 -15.53
C GLY A 67 -24.99 -15.37 -16.29
N ALA A 68 -23.92 -14.74 -15.79
CA ALA A 68 -22.66 -14.64 -16.55
C ALA A 68 -21.52 -15.40 -15.86
N GLN A 69 -21.26 -16.62 -16.35
CA GLN A 69 -20.23 -17.53 -15.88
C GLN A 69 -18.93 -17.28 -16.66
N ASP A 70 -18.17 -16.24 -16.28
CA ASP A 70 -16.77 -16.13 -16.70
C ASP A 70 -15.98 -15.25 -15.71
N HIS A 71 -15.24 -15.89 -14.79
CA HIS A 71 -14.73 -15.26 -13.57
C HIS A 71 -13.20 -15.28 -13.41
N ARG A 72 -12.43 -15.77 -14.37
CA ARG A 72 -10.99 -16.02 -14.13
C ARG A 72 -10.05 -14.84 -14.42
N GLU A 73 -10.45 -13.85 -15.22
CA GLU A 73 -9.49 -12.86 -15.73
C GLU A 73 -9.37 -11.55 -14.92
N LYS A 74 -10.40 -11.10 -14.20
CA LYS A 74 -10.36 -9.78 -13.51
C LYS A 74 -9.77 -9.80 -12.09
N ILE A 75 -9.83 -10.94 -11.41
CA ILE A 75 -9.26 -11.09 -10.04
C ILE A 75 -7.72 -11.20 -10.07
N GLY A 76 -7.15 -11.51 -11.23
CA GLY A 76 -5.69 -11.60 -11.43
C GLY A 76 -4.90 -10.31 -11.12
N LEU A 77 -5.56 -9.14 -11.13
CA LEU A 77 -4.92 -7.85 -10.84
C LEU A 77 -4.79 -7.53 -9.34
N LEU A 78 -5.62 -8.13 -8.47
CA LEU A 78 -5.48 -8.00 -7.01
C LEU A 78 -4.72 -9.18 -6.39
N SER A 79 -4.57 -10.28 -7.12
CA SER A 79 -3.90 -11.52 -6.68
C SER A 79 -2.38 -11.57 -6.86
N VAL A 80 -1.71 -10.47 -7.23
CA VAL A 80 -0.28 -10.48 -7.62
C VAL A 80 0.67 -11.02 -6.52
N HIS A 81 0.23 -11.17 -5.27
CA HIS A 81 1.07 -11.69 -4.19
C HIS A 81 0.49 -12.86 -3.36
N VAL A 82 -0.68 -13.41 -3.70
CA VAL A 82 -1.21 -14.59 -2.98
C VAL A 82 -1.00 -15.84 -3.83
N GLN A 83 0.26 -16.30 -3.90
CA GLN A 83 0.55 -17.67 -4.31
C GLN A 83 0.07 -18.61 -3.20
N MET A 84 -1.21 -18.99 -3.19
CA MET A 84 -1.74 -20.19 -2.51
C MET A 84 -3.20 -20.37 -2.94
N ASP A 85 -3.48 -21.46 -3.67
CA ASP A 85 -4.84 -21.86 -4.07
C ASP A 85 -5.80 -21.92 -2.86
N GLU A 86 -5.28 -22.30 -1.69
CA GLU A 86 -6.04 -22.38 -0.43
C GLU A 86 -6.59 -21.03 0.05
N ALA A 87 -5.82 -19.94 -0.08
CA ALA A 87 -6.28 -18.62 0.33
C ALA A 87 -7.37 -18.10 -0.61
N HIS A 88 -7.27 -18.38 -1.90
CA HIS A 88 -8.32 -17.99 -2.85
C HIS A 88 -9.64 -18.75 -2.60
N GLU A 89 -9.57 -20.06 -2.39
CA GLU A 89 -10.74 -20.88 -2.03
C GLU A 89 -11.37 -20.43 -0.70
N LEU A 90 -10.52 -20.07 0.27
CA LEU A 90 -10.98 -19.49 1.54
C LEU A 90 -11.70 -18.16 1.32
N ALA A 91 -11.17 -17.28 0.48
CA ALA A 91 -11.78 -15.99 0.16
C ALA A 91 -13.17 -16.16 -0.47
N LEU A 92 -13.28 -17.08 -1.43
CA LEU A 92 -14.55 -17.42 -2.07
C LEU A 92 -15.55 -18.00 -1.07
N SER A 93 -15.10 -18.88 -0.17
CA SER A 93 -15.95 -19.48 0.86
C SER A 93 -16.50 -18.43 1.82
N LEU A 94 -15.66 -17.49 2.26
CA LEU A 94 -16.09 -16.38 3.12
C LEU A 94 -17.04 -15.43 2.39
N ALA A 95 -16.73 -15.04 1.15
CA ALA A 95 -17.60 -14.19 0.33
C ALA A 95 -18.93 -14.88 -0.06
N ALA A 96 -19.02 -16.21 0.09
CA ALA A 96 -20.24 -16.97 -0.11
C ALA A 96 -21.11 -17.07 1.14
N GLN A 97 -20.50 -17.10 2.32
CA GLN A 97 -21.21 -17.25 3.59
C GLN A 97 -21.69 -15.92 4.17
N PHE A 98 -20.96 -14.83 3.91
CA PHE A 98 -21.25 -13.52 4.48
C PHE A 98 -21.47 -12.50 3.38
N ASP A 99 -22.40 -11.58 3.62
CA ASP A 99 -22.49 -10.39 2.79
C ASP A 99 -21.42 -9.36 3.20
N VAL A 100 -21.20 -8.36 2.34
CA VAL A 100 -20.21 -7.30 2.59
C VAL A 100 -20.48 -6.58 3.92
N ALA A 101 -21.75 -6.37 4.27
CA ALA A 101 -22.13 -5.64 5.47
C ALA A 101 -21.84 -6.45 6.74
N GLU A 102 -22.00 -7.76 6.70
CA GLU A 102 -21.61 -8.67 7.77
C GLU A 102 -20.10 -8.74 7.92
N ILE A 103 -19.34 -8.82 6.82
CA ILE A 103 -17.86 -8.77 6.89
C ILE A 103 -17.39 -7.43 7.47
N ASP A 104 -17.98 -6.32 7.02
CA ASP A 104 -17.70 -4.99 7.57
C ASP A 104 -18.07 -4.91 9.05
N ALA A 105 -19.24 -5.42 9.46
CA ALA A 105 -19.66 -5.43 10.85
C ALA A 105 -18.70 -6.28 11.71
N LEU A 106 -18.25 -7.43 11.21
CA LEU A 106 -17.27 -8.28 11.89
C LEU A 106 -15.93 -7.57 12.06
N LEU A 107 -15.47 -6.83 11.04
CA LEU A 107 -14.23 -6.06 11.15
C LEU A 107 -14.38 -4.84 12.07
N ARG A 108 -15.56 -4.19 12.08
CA ARG A 108 -15.87 -3.04 12.95
C ARG A 108 -16.10 -3.42 14.40
N GLU A 109 -16.81 -4.50 14.69
CA GLU A 109 -16.97 -5.04 16.05
C GLU A 109 -15.63 -5.42 16.67
N GLN A 110 -14.66 -5.75 15.81
CA GLN A 110 -13.29 -6.06 16.18
C GLN A 110 -12.37 -4.85 16.06
N GLU A 111 -12.92 -3.62 16.00
CA GLU A 111 -12.13 -2.39 16.07
C GLU A 111 -11.18 -2.47 17.28
N PHE A 112 -9.94 -2.82 16.95
CA PHE A 112 -8.86 -1.91 17.23
C PHE A 112 -9.43 -0.50 17.11
N VAL A 113 -9.43 0.21 18.21
CA VAL A 113 -9.00 1.60 18.17
C VAL A 113 -7.66 1.56 17.42
N ILE A 114 -7.70 1.58 16.09
CA ILE A 114 -6.83 2.47 15.35
C ILE A 114 -7.19 3.77 16.06
N GLU A 115 -6.34 4.23 16.97
CA GLU A 115 -6.55 5.56 17.53
C GLU A 115 -6.93 6.45 16.35
N PRO A 116 -8.07 7.16 16.39
CA PRO A 116 -8.37 8.14 15.35
C PRO A 116 -7.15 9.04 15.25
N GLY A 117 -6.37 8.78 14.21
CA GLY A 117 -4.91 8.86 14.26
C GLY A 117 -4.26 8.18 13.05
N LEU A 118 -5.06 7.86 12.02
CA LEU A 118 -4.60 7.88 10.62
C LEU A 118 -4.30 9.31 10.14
N ASP A 119 -4.08 10.24 11.08
CA ASP A 119 -3.45 11.53 10.82
C ASP A 119 -2.02 11.37 10.30
N LYS A 120 -1.44 10.14 10.36
CA LYS A 120 -0.09 9.86 9.88
C LYS A 120 -0.01 8.74 8.84
N VAL A 121 0.37 9.11 7.61
CA VAL A 121 0.78 8.17 6.56
C VAL A 121 2.30 8.14 6.51
N ASP A 122 2.88 7.00 6.89
CA ASP A 122 4.32 6.78 6.84
C ASP A 122 4.69 6.05 5.53
N ILE A 123 5.43 6.73 4.66
CA ILE A 123 5.99 6.19 3.42
C ILE A 123 7.50 5.99 3.60
N CYS A 124 7.94 4.75 3.61
CA CYS A 124 9.34 4.37 3.62
C CYS A 124 9.89 4.35 2.20
N ILE A 125 11.03 4.99 1.98
CA ILE A 125 11.77 4.92 0.71
C ILE A 125 12.90 3.90 0.86
N GLN A 126 13.00 2.95 -0.05
CA GLN A 126 14.08 1.96 -0.08
C GLN A 126 14.88 2.13 -1.38
N ARG A 127 16.21 2.07 -1.26
CA ARG A 127 17.14 1.96 -2.39
C ARG A 127 17.92 0.66 -2.23
N ASN A 128 18.43 0.09 -3.32
CA ASN A 128 19.22 -1.15 -3.40
C ASN A 128 20.16 -1.49 -2.19
N ASP A 129 20.68 -0.48 -1.50
CA ASP A 129 21.64 -0.52 -0.41
C ASP A 129 21.04 -0.33 1.01
N GLY A 130 19.74 -0.12 1.13
CA GLY A 130 19.06 -0.02 2.42
C GLY A 130 17.88 0.98 2.44
N PRO A 131 17.17 1.06 3.57
CA PRO A 131 16.14 2.07 3.77
C PRO A 131 16.76 3.47 3.79
N LEU A 132 16.13 4.40 3.09
CA LEU A 132 16.36 5.84 3.23
C LEU A 132 15.44 6.39 4.33
N GLU A 133 15.53 7.70 4.57
CA GLU A 133 14.70 8.40 5.55
C GLU A 133 13.20 8.18 5.26
N PRO A 134 12.40 7.82 6.28
CA PRO A 134 10.97 7.69 6.14
C PRO A 134 10.32 9.06 5.95
N VAL A 135 9.29 9.10 5.11
CA VAL A 135 8.48 10.27 4.83
C VAL A 135 7.18 10.14 5.61
N VAL A 136 6.97 11.04 6.56
CA VAL A 136 5.77 11.06 7.40
C VAL A 136 4.87 12.21 6.95
N PHE A 137 3.65 11.91 6.52
CA PHE A 137 2.59 12.91 6.35
C PHE A 137 1.82 12.97 7.65
N GLY A 138 1.83 14.10 8.36
CA GLY A 138 1.03 14.33 9.56
C GLY A 138 -0.11 15.32 9.35
N ALA A 139 -1.02 15.44 10.32
CA ALA A 139 -1.99 16.54 10.36
C ALA A 139 -1.28 17.90 10.15
N GLY A 140 -1.61 18.58 9.05
CA GLY A 140 -1.04 19.88 8.66
C GLY A 140 0.24 19.85 7.81
N THR A 141 0.73 18.66 7.41
CA THR A 141 1.87 18.54 6.48
C THR A 141 1.37 18.09 5.11
N ASP A 142 1.19 19.05 4.19
CA ASP A 142 0.79 18.80 2.81
C ASP A 142 1.96 18.43 1.90
N ARG A 143 3.19 18.77 2.31
CA ARG A 143 4.43 18.58 1.54
C ARG A 143 5.52 17.96 2.40
N SER A 144 6.21 16.96 1.84
CA SER A 144 7.44 16.41 2.43
C SER A 144 8.50 16.18 1.36
N THR A 145 9.77 16.27 1.74
CA THR A 145 10.90 16.21 0.80
C THR A 145 11.99 15.30 1.31
N VAL A 146 12.50 14.44 0.44
CA VAL A 146 13.68 13.62 0.67
C VAL A 146 14.79 14.06 -0.27
N SER A 147 15.92 14.43 0.33
CA SER A 147 17.11 14.86 -0.41
C SER A 147 18.04 13.68 -0.68
N ARG A 148 19.11 13.92 -1.45
CA ARG A 148 20.17 12.93 -1.73
C ARG A 148 19.68 11.69 -2.50
N ILE A 149 18.74 11.90 -3.42
CA ILE A 149 18.28 10.87 -4.35
C ILE A 149 19.33 10.68 -5.45
N ASN A 150 19.90 9.49 -5.55
CA ASN A 150 20.90 9.15 -6.55
C ASN A 150 20.29 8.22 -7.61
N PRO A 151 20.95 8.00 -8.76
CA PRO A 151 20.49 7.00 -9.72
C PRO A 151 20.48 5.60 -9.09
N GLY A 152 19.45 4.81 -9.37
CA GLY A 152 19.30 3.46 -8.83
C GLY A 152 17.86 2.97 -8.88
N HIS A 153 17.64 1.78 -8.32
CA HIS A 153 16.30 1.20 -8.19
C HIS A 153 15.69 1.58 -6.84
N TYR A 154 14.44 2.00 -6.86
CA TYR A 154 13.74 2.55 -5.72
C TYR A 154 12.40 1.87 -5.50
N ARG A 155 12.05 1.70 -4.22
CA ARG A 155 10.74 1.21 -3.79
C ARG A 155 10.14 2.17 -2.77
N LEU A 156 8.90 2.58 -3.00
CA LEU A 156 8.10 3.33 -2.05
C LEU A 156 7.13 2.36 -1.38
N VAL A 157 7.21 2.26 -0.06
CA VAL A 157 6.49 1.25 0.72
C VAL A 157 5.79 1.94 1.89
N LEU A 158 4.51 1.64 2.11
CA LEU A 158 3.84 2.08 3.34
C LEU A 158 4.47 1.40 4.56
N SER A 159 4.33 1.98 5.75
CA SER A 159 4.71 1.30 7.00
C SER A 159 3.98 -0.03 7.24
N THR A 160 2.87 -0.26 6.53
CA THR A 160 2.19 -1.57 6.48
C THR A 160 2.96 -2.61 5.67
N GLY A 161 3.88 -2.22 4.79
CA GLY A 161 4.59 -3.12 3.87
C GLY A 161 4.01 -3.12 2.46
N ARG A 162 2.85 -2.47 2.23
CA ARG A 162 2.27 -2.32 0.89
C ARG A 162 3.16 -1.48 0.00
N VAL A 163 3.48 -2.01 -1.19
CA VAL A 163 4.27 -1.31 -2.20
C VAL A 163 3.38 -0.30 -2.92
N LEU A 164 3.78 0.96 -2.89
CA LEU A 164 3.09 2.06 -3.55
C LEU A 164 3.63 2.32 -4.95
N TRP A 165 4.93 2.15 -5.14
CA TRP A 165 5.62 2.36 -6.40
C TRP A 165 6.98 1.65 -6.37
N GLU A 166 7.42 1.17 -7.53
CA GLU A 166 8.71 0.52 -7.71
C GLU A 166 9.26 0.86 -9.10
N GLY A 167 10.52 1.23 -9.19
CA GLY A 167 11.13 1.56 -10.47
C GLY A 167 12.52 2.16 -10.40
N ASP A 168 13.14 2.27 -11.59
CA ASP A 168 14.47 2.83 -11.74
C ASP A 168 14.44 4.35 -11.94
N LEU A 169 15.38 5.02 -11.27
CA LEU A 169 15.72 6.42 -11.45
C LEU A 169 17.09 6.50 -12.13
N SER A 170 17.13 7.09 -13.31
CA SER A 170 18.32 7.26 -14.13
C SER A 170 19.07 8.56 -13.79
N LYS A 171 20.25 8.76 -14.40
CA LYS A 171 20.99 10.03 -14.28
C LYS A 171 20.19 11.22 -14.81
N SER A 172 19.43 11.06 -15.89
CA SER A 172 18.55 12.10 -16.44
C SER A 172 17.38 12.45 -15.53
N ASP A 173 17.01 11.57 -14.58
CA ASP A 173 15.97 11.87 -13.61
C ASP A 173 16.51 12.71 -12.43
N VAL A 174 17.73 12.46 -11.98
CA VAL A 174 18.20 12.99 -10.68
C VAL A 174 19.40 13.95 -10.77
N LEU A 175 20.12 13.98 -11.90
CA LEU A 175 21.31 14.81 -12.07
C LEU A 175 21.09 15.92 -13.09
N LEU A 176 21.32 17.15 -12.68
CA LEU A 176 21.05 18.35 -13.49
C LEU A 176 21.80 18.34 -14.84
N ALA A 177 23.08 17.95 -14.81
CA ALA A 177 23.92 17.88 -16.00
C ALA A 177 23.40 16.92 -17.09
N TYR A 178 22.58 15.94 -16.71
CA TYR A 178 22.00 14.96 -17.61
C TYR A 178 20.55 15.29 -17.96
N ALA A 179 19.80 15.84 -17.01
CA ALA A 179 18.42 16.28 -17.20
C ALA A 179 18.30 17.45 -18.19
N PHE A 180 19.20 18.43 -18.08
CA PHE A 180 19.16 19.67 -18.86
C PHE A 180 20.56 20.06 -19.39
N PRO A 181 21.14 19.27 -20.33
CA PRO A 181 22.51 19.49 -20.81
C PRO A 181 22.71 20.81 -21.55
N ALA A 182 21.63 21.39 -22.10
CA ALA A 182 21.65 22.64 -22.84
C ALA A 182 21.52 23.90 -21.96
N VAL A 183 21.26 23.75 -20.66
CA VAL A 183 21.15 24.89 -19.74
C VAL A 183 22.55 25.25 -19.24
N PRO A 184 23.04 26.48 -19.48
CA PRO A 184 24.33 26.92 -18.96
C PRO A 184 24.31 26.79 -17.43
N MET A 185 25.28 26.07 -16.86
CA MET A 185 25.41 26.00 -15.40
C MET A 185 25.70 27.40 -14.88
N ARG A 186 24.71 28.06 -14.26
CA ARG A 186 24.93 29.35 -13.61
C ARG A 186 25.94 29.16 -12.48
N LEU A 187 26.97 30.00 -12.50
CA LEU A 187 27.98 30.05 -11.43
C LEU A 187 27.28 30.47 -10.13
N ALA A 188 27.80 30.01 -8.99
CA ALA A 188 27.16 30.07 -7.66
C ALA A 188 26.85 31.47 -7.10
N ALA A 189 26.97 32.53 -7.89
CA ALA A 189 26.74 33.92 -7.50
C ALA A 189 25.34 34.45 -7.88
N ASP A 190 24.54 33.69 -8.62
CA ASP A 190 23.21 34.09 -9.07
C ASP A 190 22.14 33.37 -8.24
N THR A 191 21.77 33.93 -7.08
CA THR A 191 20.72 33.40 -6.19
C THR A 191 19.33 33.78 -6.69
N GLY A 192 19.07 33.58 -7.99
CA GLY A 192 17.71 33.55 -8.51
C GLY A 192 17.09 32.20 -8.19
N GLU A 193 15.81 32.18 -7.82
CA GLU A 193 15.02 30.95 -7.72
C GLU A 193 15.16 30.18 -9.03
N ASP A 194 16.06 29.19 -9.06
CA ASP A 194 16.17 28.24 -10.17
C ASP A 194 14.79 27.63 -10.29
N ALA A 195 14.06 28.00 -11.36
CA ALA A 195 12.73 27.49 -11.63
C ALA A 195 12.80 25.97 -11.55
N GLU A 196 12.25 25.42 -10.47
CA GLU A 196 12.44 24.05 -10.02
C GLU A 196 11.77 23.11 -11.03
N ARG A 197 12.44 22.86 -12.16
CA ARG A 197 11.91 21.99 -13.21
C ARG A 197 12.00 20.56 -12.74
N THR A 198 10.84 19.94 -12.60
CA THR A 198 10.74 18.50 -12.31
C THR A 198 11.14 17.71 -13.55
N THR A 199 11.95 16.68 -13.38
CA THR A 199 12.31 15.72 -14.45
C THR A 199 11.27 14.63 -14.61
N ARG A 200 10.62 14.26 -13.52
CA ARG A 200 9.64 13.17 -13.49
C ARG A 200 8.57 13.46 -12.45
N ARG A 201 7.33 13.07 -12.77
CA ARG A 201 6.19 13.12 -11.86
C ARG A 201 5.38 11.83 -12.00
N PHE A 202 4.92 11.30 -10.89
CA PHE A 202 4.00 10.17 -10.84
C PHE A 202 3.10 10.30 -9.60
N SER A 203 2.00 9.55 -9.58
CA SER A 203 1.09 9.49 -8.45
C SER A 203 1.18 8.15 -7.74
N ILE A 204 0.94 8.18 -6.43
CA ILE A 204 0.78 7.00 -5.57
C ILE A 204 -0.55 7.12 -4.82
N LEU A 205 -0.95 6.04 -4.13
CA LEU A 205 -2.22 6.00 -3.39
C LEU A 205 -3.42 6.41 -4.26
N GLY A 206 -3.48 5.92 -5.50
CA GLY A 206 -4.60 6.20 -6.41
C GLY A 206 -4.72 7.65 -6.89
N GLY A 207 -3.71 8.51 -6.66
CA GLY A 207 -3.77 9.93 -7.06
C GLY A 207 -3.73 10.91 -5.88
N GLU A 208 -3.91 10.42 -4.65
CA GLU A 208 -3.95 11.25 -3.44
C GLU A 208 -2.59 11.88 -3.10
N VAL A 209 -1.48 11.26 -3.53
CA VAL A 209 -0.13 11.82 -3.34
C VAL A 209 0.55 11.90 -4.69
N SER A 210 0.99 13.12 -5.04
CA SER A 210 1.87 13.37 -6.17
C SER A 210 3.32 13.34 -5.73
N VAL A 211 4.15 12.64 -6.50
CA VAL A 211 5.59 12.56 -6.29
C VAL A 211 6.28 13.26 -7.45
N SER A 212 7.11 14.25 -7.14
CA SER A 212 7.88 15.03 -8.11
C SER A 212 9.38 14.89 -7.84
N LEU A 213 10.14 14.57 -8.88
CA LEU A 213 11.60 14.49 -8.82
C LEU A 213 12.21 15.77 -9.39
N TYR A 214 13.14 16.33 -8.62
CA TYR A 214 13.92 17.50 -9.03
C TYR A 214 15.40 17.11 -9.12
N PRO A 215 16.05 17.34 -10.27
CA PRO A 215 17.45 17.02 -10.43
C PRO A 215 18.31 18.03 -9.66
N GLY A 216 19.42 17.56 -9.09
CA GLY A 216 20.40 18.42 -8.44
C GLY A 216 21.79 18.27 -9.02
N ARG A 217 22.74 19.08 -8.55
CA ARG A 217 24.11 19.09 -9.08
C ARG A 217 24.86 17.78 -8.82
N GLN A 218 24.64 17.18 -7.66
CA GLN A 218 25.27 15.93 -7.23
C GLN A 218 24.26 14.82 -6.94
N ALA A 219 23.10 15.19 -6.43
CA ALA A 219 21.98 14.29 -6.15
C ALA A 219 20.68 15.07 -6.30
N GLY A 220 19.61 14.37 -6.68
CA GLY A 220 18.27 14.93 -6.78
C GLY A 220 17.57 14.99 -5.43
N ARG A 221 16.34 15.50 -5.46
CA ARG A 221 15.38 15.41 -4.36
C ARG A 221 14.05 14.88 -4.88
N MET A 222 13.37 14.14 -4.02
CA MET A 222 12.02 13.67 -4.24
C MET A 222 11.10 14.45 -3.32
N GLU A 223 10.05 15.02 -3.89
CA GLU A 223 9.03 15.75 -3.17
C GLU A 223 7.72 15.03 -3.29
N PHE A 224 7.00 14.99 -2.19
CA PHE A 224 5.70 14.41 -2.08
C PHE A 224 4.73 15.51 -1.70
N ARG A 225 3.59 15.58 -2.39
CA ARG A 225 2.50 16.49 -2.04
C ARG A 225 1.19 15.75 -2.00
N LEU A 226 0.42 15.98 -0.94
CA LEU A 226 -0.98 15.60 -0.89
C LEU A 226 -1.73 16.40 -1.96
N CYS A 227 -2.49 15.69 -2.79
CA CYS A 227 -3.43 16.28 -3.72
C CYS A 227 -4.77 16.41 -3.00
N GLU A 228 -5.39 17.59 -3.05
CA GLU A 228 -6.75 17.72 -2.54
C GLU A 228 -7.67 16.76 -3.32
N PRO A 229 -8.50 15.96 -2.63
CA PRO A 229 -9.43 15.06 -3.30
C PRO A 229 -10.51 15.89 -4.00
N GLY A 230 -10.35 16.08 -5.31
CA GLY A 230 -11.39 16.54 -6.24
C GLY A 230 -12.05 17.89 -5.91
N ALA A 231 -11.57 18.94 -6.57
CA ALA A 231 -12.45 19.99 -7.07
C ALA A 231 -13.23 19.49 -8.30
#